data_AF-A0A7L7LAN8-F1
#
_entry.id   AF-A0A7L7LAN8-F1
#
_cell.length_a   1.000
_cell.length_b   1.000
_cell.length_c   1.000
_cell.angle_alpha   90.00
_cell.angle_beta   90.00
_cell.angle_gamma   90.00
#
_symmetry.space_group_name_H-M   'P 1'
#
loop_
_entity.id
_entity.type
_entity.pdbx_description
1 polymer ?
#
loop_
_entity_poly.entity_id
_entity_poly.type
_entity_poly.pdbx_seq_one_letter_code
_entity_poly.pdbx_strand_id
1 'polypeptide(L)'
;MVYHINFSHESDGVLEVWKNGIKVINYKGPNSYNDKRLPYFKAGIYKRRWYKIEKRVVYVDEVRVGTKKATYKDVAPSGSTLINPMSDKPGKNKKLSLNLMNANSDLLIKPITNGAILDLATLPTSNLNISATTSAKVGSIAFKLIGPENKRVVESKAPFSLIKDNNGDYPSWTPKAGSYSLTVTPYSEAKGHGKAGNPVTIRFKVVNLAKDGSGTPSVTMVINKNKPITNSRKATLSIKSVNATKMRFYDNSNSKWTSWQPIASDKSWNLSKGDGSKWVKIQVRNAAGVMSESYADGIILRTK
;
A
#
# COMPACT_ATOMS: atom_id res chain seq x y z
N MET A 1 -10.62 -5.50 -4.72
CA MET A 1 -9.79 -6.72 -4.90
C MET A 1 -9.71 -7.01 -6.38
N VAL A 2 -8.67 -7.68 -6.85
CA VAL A 2 -8.57 -8.14 -8.26
C VAL A 2 -8.40 -9.64 -8.26
N TYR A 3 -9.07 -10.32 -9.18
CA TYR A 3 -9.01 -11.76 -9.36
C TYR A 3 -8.61 -12.05 -10.80
N HIS A 4 -7.62 -12.92 -11.00
CA HIS A 4 -7.33 -13.53 -12.29
C HIS A 4 -7.59 -15.02 -12.15
N ILE A 5 -8.51 -15.54 -12.96
CA ILE A 5 -8.97 -16.91 -12.88
C ILE A 5 -8.96 -17.52 -14.28
N ASN A 6 -8.24 -18.63 -14.44
CA ASN A 6 -8.45 -19.57 -15.53
C ASN A 6 -9.19 -20.77 -14.95
N PHE A 7 -10.46 -20.94 -15.31
CA PHE A 7 -11.28 -22.02 -14.79
C PHE A 7 -10.88 -23.35 -15.42
N SER A 8 -10.47 -24.32 -14.60
CA SER A 8 -10.21 -25.68 -15.04
C SER A 8 -10.47 -26.68 -13.93
N HIS A 9 -10.90 -27.89 -14.31
CA HIS A 9 -10.98 -29.05 -13.43
C HIS A 9 -9.69 -29.90 -13.45
N GLU A 10 -8.71 -29.52 -14.27
CA GLU A 10 -7.40 -30.15 -14.40
C GLU A 10 -6.28 -29.29 -13.77
N SER A 11 -5.03 -29.71 -13.93
CA SER A 11 -3.87 -29.08 -13.31
C SER A 11 -3.48 -27.70 -13.89
N ASP A 12 -4.10 -27.29 -14.99
CA ASP A 12 -3.84 -26.03 -15.71
C ASP A 12 -4.70 -24.85 -15.25
N GLY A 13 -5.55 -25.06 -14.23
CA GLY A 13 -6.30 -23.99 -13.58
C GLY A 13 -5.38 -22.96 -12.91
N VAL A 14 -5.79 -21.69 -12.92
CA VAL A 14 -5.08 -20.58 -12.28
C VAL A 14 -6.02 -19.79 -11.39
N LEU A 15 -5.61 -19.51 -10.15
CA LEU A 15 -6.27 -18.55 -9.28
C LEU A 15 -5.22 -17.62 -8.67
N GLU A 16 -5.27 -16.34 -9.06
CA GLU A 16 -4.48 -15.28 -8.46
C GLU A 16 -5.40 -14.22 -7.88
N VAL A 17 -5.08 -13.75 -6.68
CA VAL A 17 -5.88 -12.74 -5.98
C VAL A 17 -4.99 -11.63 -5.48
N TRP A 18 -5.39 -10.40 -5.75
CA TRP A 18 -4.77 -9.20 -5.21
C TRP A 18 -5.72 -8.48 -4.26
N LYS A 19 -5.21 -8.19 -3.06
CA LYS A 19 -5.88 -7.34 -2.07
C LYS A 19 -5.02 -6.10 -1.87
N ASN A 20 -5.61 -4.93 -2.09
CA ASN A 20 -4.93 -3.64 -1.98
C ASN A 20 -3.63 -3.58 -2.82
N GLY A 21 -3.66 -4.10 -4.04
CA GLY A 21 -2.52 -4.16 -4.95
C GLY A 21 -1.50 -5.27 -4.67
N ILE A 22 -1.56 -5.94 -3.52
CA ILE A 22 -0.63 -7.00 -3.13
C ILE A 22 -1.19 -8.35 -3.55
N LYS A 23 -0.39 -9.17 -4.26
CA LYS A 23 -0.76 -10.56 -4.60
C LYS A 23 -0.76 -11.37 -3.30
N VAL A 24 -1.95 -11.84 -2.89
CA VAL A 24 -2.18 -12.61 -1.65
C VAL A 24 -2.46 -14.08 -1.92
N ILE A 25 -2.82 -14.44 -3.15
CA ILE A 25 -2.99 -15.82 -3.60
C ILE A 25 -2.31 -15.98 -4.96
N ASN A 26 -1.58 -17.09 -5.11
CA ASN A 26 -0.97 -17.54 -6.35
C ASN A 26 -1.08 -19.07 -6.42
N TYR A 27 -2.18 -19.56 -6.96
CA TYR A 27 -2.52 -20.99 -7.00
C TYR A 27 -2.55 -21.51 -8.44
N LYS A 28 -1.99 -22.70 -8.64
CA LYS A 28 -2.12 -23.50 -9.87
C LYS A 28 -2.71 -24.86 -9.53
N GLY A 29 -3.63 -25.33 -10.36
CA GLY A 29 -4.34 -26.59 -10.19
C GLY A 29 -5.86 -26.44 -10.38
N PRO A 30 -6.61 -27.54 -10.17
CA PRO A 30 -8.06 -27.57 -10.35
C PRO A 30 -8.76 -26.51 -9.49
N ASN A 31 -9.63 -25.71 -10.09
CA ASN A 31 -10.36 -24.64 -9.42
C ASN A 31 -11.84 -24.51 -9.86
N SER A 32 -12.31 -25.39 -10.75
CA SER A 32 -13.71 -25.49 -11.16
C SER A 32 -14.14 -26.95 -11.29
N TYR A 33 -15.45 -27.20 -11.27
CA TYR A 33 -16.01 -28.51 -11.60
C TYR A 33 -15.90 -28.80 -13.11
N ASN A 34 -15.98 -30.09 -13.48
CA ASN A 34 -16.03 -30.53 -14.88
C ASN A 34 -17.46 -30.41 -15.44
N ASP A 35 -17.97 -29.17 -15.48
CA ASP A 35 -19.30 -28.85 -15.96
C ASP A 35 -19.27 -28.15 -17.31
N LYS A 36 -20.33 -28.32 -18.11
CA LYS A 36 -20.48 -27.63 -19.42
C LYS A 36 -20.60 -26.10 -19.30
N ARG A 37 -20.95 -25.58 -18.13
CA ARG A 37 -21.14 -24.14 -17.88
C ARG A 37 -20.11 -23.66 -16.87
N LEU A 38 -19.39 -22.60 -17.24
CA LEU A 38 -18.43 -21.96 -16.34
C LEU A 38 -19.13 -21.13 -15.25
N PRO A 39 -18.46 -20.91 -14.10
CA PRO A 39 -18.97 -20.03 -13.05
C PRO A 39 -19.24 -18.61 -13.54
N TYR A 40 -20.21 -17.94 -12.92
CA TYR A 40 -20.50 -16.52 -13.14
C TYR A 40 -20.30 -15.72 -11.85
N PHE A 41 -20.01 -14.42 -12.01
CA PHE A 41 -19.72 -13.54 -10.88
C PHE A 41 -21.00 -13.01 -10.23
N LYS A 42 -21.02 -13.00 -8.89
CA LYS A 42 -22.01 -12.31 -8.06
C LYS A 42 -21.31 -11.58 -6.93
N ALA A 43 -21.76 -10.36 -6.63
CA ALA A 43 -21.31 -9.59 -5.48
C ALA A 43 -22.50 -9.13 -4.64
N GLY A 44 -22.35 -9.13 -3.32
CA GLY A 44 -23.39 -8.71 -2.40
C GLY A 44 -23.37 -9.50 -1.10
N ILE A 45 -24.43 -9.38 -0.32
CA ILE A 45 -24.59 -10.11 0.93
C ILE A 45 -25.27 -11.44 0.65
N TYR A 46 -24.53 -12.55 0.75
CA TYR A 46 -25.11 -13.89 0.75
C TYR A 46 -25.32 -14.38 2.18
N LYS A 47 -26.59 -14.47 2.61
CA LYS A 47 -26.99 -14.98 3.93
C LYS A 47 -27.38 -16.46 3.82
N ARG A 48 -26.41 -17.37 3.95
CA ARG A 48 -26.64 -18.82 3.85
C ARG A 48 -27.44 -19.43 5.01
N ARG A 49 -27.42 -18.82 6.21
CA ARG A 49 -28.08 -19.34 7.42
C ARG A 49 -29.03 -18.30 8.01
N TRP A 50 -30.18 -18.75 8.52
CA TRP A 50 -31.31 -17.92 8.99
C TRP A 50 -31.16 -17.39 10.42
N TYR A 51 -29.96 -16.95 10.82
CA TYR A 51 -29.79 -16.30 12.12
C TYR A 51 -30.57 -14.98 12.20
N LYS A 52 -31.04 -14.64 13.40
CA LYS A 52 -31.59 -13.32 13.72
C LYS A 52 -30.45 -12.29 13.58
N ILE A 53 -30.57 -11.42 12.59
CA ILE A 53 -29.57 -10.40 12.26
C ILE A 53 -30.34 -9.10 12.08
N GLU A 54 -29.98 -8.07 12.85
CA GLU A 54 -30.69 -6.80 12.84
C GLU A 54 -30.26 -5.90 11.67
N LYS A 55 -28.98 -5.93 11.25
CA LYS A 55 -28.49 -5.19 10.08
C LYS A 55 -27.17 -5.74 9.55
N ARG A 56 -27.01 -5.77 8.23
CA ARG A 56 -25.72 -5.91 7.52
C ARG A 56 -25.70 -4.96 6.35
N VAL A 57 -24.57 -4.27 6.17
CA VAL A 57 -24.37 -3.36 5.05
C VAL A 57 -23.04 -3.71 4.41
N VAL A 58 -23.05 -3.87 3.09
CA VAL A 58 -21.86 -4.01 2.26
C VAL A 58 -21.98 -2.98 1.16
N TYR A 59 -20.93 -2.18 0.99
CA TYR A 59 -20.78 -1.29 -0.16
C TYR A 59 -19.83 -1.96 -1.15
N VAL A 60 -20.25 -2.03 -2.40
CA VAL A 60 -19.44 -2.54 -3.51
C VAL A 60 -19.42 -1.43 -4.55
N ASP A 61 -18.22 -1.11 -5.02
CA ASP A 61 -18.01 -0.10 -6.05
C ASP A 61 -16.96 -0.60 -7.04
N GLU A 62 -16.91 0.03 -8.22
CA GLU A 62 -15.91 -0.21 -9.27
C GLU A 62 -15.77 -1.67 -9.72
N VAL A 63 -16.91 -2.34 -9.89
CA VAL A 63 -16.94 -3.70 -10.43
C VAL A 63 -16.59 -3.67 -11.91
N ARG A 64 -15.50 -4.35 -12.29
CA ARG A 64 -15.03 -4.51 -13.67
C ARG A 64 -14.76 -5.98 -13.95
N VAL A 65 -15.10 -6.42 -15.17
CA VAL A 65 -14.80 -7.78 -15.64
C VAL A 65 -14.07 -7.66 -16.98
N GLY A 66 -12.90 -8.30 -17.06
CA GLY A 66 -12.06 -8.32 -18.25
C GLY A 66 -12.39 -9.49 -19.17
N THR A 67 -12.00 -9.37 -20.44
CA THR A 67 -11.96 -10.51 -21.38
C THR A 67 -10.65 -11.28 -21.22
N LYS A 68 -10.46 -12.35 -22.00
CA LYS A 68 -9.17 -13.07 -22.08
C LYS A 68 -7.96 -12.21 -22.48
N LYS A 69 -8.19 -11.00 -23.02
CA LYS A 69 -7.13 -10.04 -23.38
C LYS A 69 -6.89 -8.98 -22.29
N ALA A 70 -7.75 -8.92 -21.29
CA ALA A 70 -7.64 -7.92 -20.24
C ALA A 70 -6.44 -8.20 -19.34
N THR A 71 -5.85 -7.12 -18.87
CA THR A 71 -4.75 -7.10 -17.92
C THR A 71 -5.25 -6.66 -16.55
N TYR A 72 -4.40 -6.78 -15.53
CA TYR A 72 -4.68 -6.28 -14.19
C TYR A 72 -5.19 -4.82 -14.19
N LYS A 73 -4.58 -3.95 -15.01
CA LYS A 73 -4.91 -2.53 -15.06
C LYS A 73 -6.34 -2.26 -15.53
N ASP A 74 -6.86 -3.11 -16.40
CA ASP A 74 -8.17 -2.92 -17.01
C ASP A 74 -9.31 -3.17 -16.00
N VAL A 75 -9.02 -3.91 -14.92
CA VAL A 75 -10.02 -4.33 -13.92
C VAL A 75 -9.73 -3.83 -12.50
N ALA A 76 -8.56 -3.26 -12.24
CA ALA A 76 -8.20 -2.75 -10.91
C ALA A 76 -9.06 -1.54 -10.52
N PRO A 77 -9.58 -1.47 -9.27
CA PRO A 77 -10.30 -0.30 -8.77
C PRO A 77 -9.39 0.92 -8.59
N SER A 78 -9.92 2.09 -8.93
CA SER A 78 -9.37 3.42 -8.63
C SER A 78 -9.20 3.55 -7.10
N GLY A 79 -8.01 3.90 -6.63
CA GLY A 79 -7.72 3.90 -5.19
C GLY A 79 -7.18 2.58 -4.64
N SER A 80 -7.05 1.54 -5.47
CA SER A 80 -5.86 0.70 -5.36
C SER A 80 -4.68 1.63 -5.64
N THR A 81 -3.88 1.93 -4.61
CA THR A 81 -2.62 2.67 -4.81
C THR A 81 -1.91 2.07 -6.01
N LEU A 82 -1.35 2.91 -6.87
CA LEU A 82 -0.70 2.55 -8.14
C LEU A 82 0.35 1.43 -7.94
N ILE A 83 -0.08 0.18 -7.89
CA ILE A 83 0.74 -1.02 -8.02
C ILE A 83 0.36 -1.58 -9.36
N ASN A 84 1.23 -1.34 -10.33
CA ASN A 84 1.26 -2.14 -11.54
C ASN A 84 1.94 -3.47 -11.19
N PRO A 85 1.26 -4.63 -11.09
CA PRO A 85 1.91 -5.87 -11.45
C PRO A 85 2.14 -5.77 -12.96
N MET A 86 3.37 -5.45 -13.33
CA MET A 86 3.79 -5.53 -14.72
C MET A 86 3.48 -6.96 -15.20
N SER A 87 2.89 -7.04 -16.39
CA SER A 87 2.70 -8.27 -17.18
C SER A 87 3.81 -9.28 -16.91
N ASP A 88 3.43 -10.46 -16.43
CA ASP A 88 4.26 -11.67 -16.50
C ASP A 88 4.40 -12.06 -17.97
N LYS A 89 5.29 -11.36 -18.68
CA LYS A 89 6.20 -12.06 -19.58
C LYS A 89 7.42 -12.38 -18.74
N PRO A 90 7.75 -13.66 -18.49
CA PRO A 90 9.02 -14.03 -17.88
C PRO A 90 10.14 -13.60 -18.83
N GLY A 91 10.69 -12.41 -18.60
CA GLY A 91 11.93 -12.00 -19.22
C GLY A 91 13.02 -12.94 -18.74
N LYS A 92 13.45 -13.85 -19.63
CA LYS A 92 14.50 -14.87 -19.43
C LYS A 92 15.90 -14.32 -19.08
N ASN A 93 16.05 -13.11 -18.54
CA ASN A 93 17.35 -12.51 -18.20
C ASN A 93 17.23 -11.47 -17.09
N LYS A 94 17.27 -11.87 -15.82
CA LYS A 94 17.58 -10.93 -14.73
C LYS A 94 18.97 -11.25 -14.17
N LYS A 95 20.00 -10.90 -14.95
CA LYS A 95 21.41 -11.06 -14.55
C LYS A 95 21.83 -10.14 -13.39
N LEU A 96 21.02 -9.11 -13.09
CA LEU A 96 21.22 -8.15 -12.01
C LEU A 96 19.85 -7.72 -11.47
N SER A 97 19.63 -7.84 -10.16
CA SER A 97 18.42 -7.40 -9.46
C SER A 97 18.77 -6.46 -8.31
N LEU A 98 17.81 -5.61 -7.91
CA LEU A 98 17.98 -4.61 -6.86
C LEU A 98 16.96 -4.87 -5.76
N ASN A 99 17.40 -4.73 -4.52
CA ASN A 99 16.60 -5.03 -3.33
C ASN A 99 16.71 -3.90 -2.31
N LEU A 100 15.57 -3.56 -1.71
CA LEU A 100 15.51 -2.64 -0.58
C LEU A 100 15.75 -3.43 0.72
N MET A 101 16.74 -3.00 1.49
CA MET A 101 17.20 -3.65 2.72
C MET A 101 16.81 -2.81 3.94
N ASN A 102 16.50 -3.49 5.04
CA ASN A 102 16.36 -2.88 6.35
C ASN A 102 17.75 -2.79 6.98
N ALA A 103 18.29 -1.58 7.14
CA ALA A 103 19.62 -1.37 7.69
C ALA A 103 19.72 -1.56 9.22
N ASN A 104 18.59 -1.75 9.91
CA ASN A 104 18.59 -2.06 11.34
C ASN A 104 18.67 -3.58 11.59
N SER A 105 18.25 -4.39 10.61
CA SER A 105 18.12 -5.85 10.79
C SER A 105 18.84 -6.66 9.71
N ASP A 106 19.44 -6.00 8.72
CA ASP A 106 20.09 -6.59 7.54
C ASP A 106 19.20 -7.50 6.69
N LEU A 107 17.88 -7.39 6.86
CA LEU A 107 16.91 -8.23 6.15
C LEU A 107 16.33 -7.53 4.93
N LEU A 108 15.99 -8.35 3.92
CA LEU A 108 15.25 -7.92 2.75
C LEU A 108 13.88 -7.36 3.16
N ILE A 109 13.57 -6.13 2.73
CA ILE A 109 12.21 -5.58 2.81
C ILE A 109 11.42 -6.00 1.58
N LYS A 110 11.93 -5.65 0.39
CA LYS A 110 11.30 -5.96 -0.90
C LYS A 110 12.26 -5.72 -2.07
N PRO A 111 12.07 -6.38 -3.23
CA PRO A 111 12.73 -5.98 -4.48
C PRO A 111 12.35 -4.54 -4.88
N ILE A 112 13.27 -3.82 -5.52
CA ILE A 112 13.01 -2.49 -6.12
C ILE A 112 13.09 -2.58 -7.64
N THR A 113 12.09 -1.98 -8.30
CA THR A 113 11.94 -1.97 -9.76
C THR A 113 11.78 -0.55 -10.28
N ASN A 114 11.96 -0.35 -11.59
CA ASN A 114 11.72 0.94 -12.23
C ASN A 114 10.26 1.38 -12.03
N GLY A 115 10.07 2.62 -11.60
CA GLY A 115 8.78 3.20 -11.21
C GLY A 115 8.39 2.98 -9.75
N ALA A 116 9.21 2.33 -8.92
CA ALA A 116 8.85 2.06 -7.53
C ALA A 116 8.57 3.35 -6.72
N ILE A 117 7.59 3.27 -5.82
CA ILE A 117 7.34 4.28 -4.80
C ILE A 117 7.74 3.69 -3.45
N LEU A 118 8.63 4.38 -2.75
CA LEU A 118 9.10 4.05 -1.41
C LEU A 118 8.46 5.03 -0.44
N ASP A 119 7.37 4.61 0.20
CA ASP A 119 6.74 5.40 1.24
C ASP A 119 7.32 5.06 2.62
N LEU A 120 8.16 5.95 3.12
CA LEU A 120 8.85 5.82 4.40
C LEU A 120 7.90 5.61 5.57
N ALA A 121 6.64 6.07 5.48
CA ALA A 121 5.65 5.88 6.52
C ALA A 121 5.12 4.43 6.61
N THR A 122 5.24 3.65 5.54
CA THR A 122 4.71 2.28 5.46
C THR A 122 5.79 1.21 5.56
N LEU A 123 7.06 1.61 5.45
CA LEU A 123 8.19 0.72 5.59
C LEU A 123 8.43 0.38 7.07
N PRO A 124 8.98 -0.81 7.37
CA PRO A 124 9.30 -1.19 8.74
C PRO A 124 10.36 -0.27 9.39
N THR A 125 11.08 0.51 8.60
CA THR A 125 12.08 1.49 9.04
C THR A 125 12.30 2.56 7.96
N SER A 126 12.82 3.72 8.36
CA SER A 126 13.39 4.71 7.43
C SER A 126 14.90 4.56 7.24
N ASN A 127 15.56 3.71 8.04
CA ASN A 127 16.98 3.39 7.91
C ASN A 127 17.13 2.28 6.86
N LEU A 128 17.46 2.66 5.63
CA LEU A 128 17.41 1.79 4.46
C LEU A 128 18.79 1.58 3.84
N ASN A 129 18.92 0.55 3.03
CA ASN A 129 20.02 0.40 2.07
C ASN A 129 19.48 -0.27 0.79
N ILE A 130 20.23 -0.22 -0.29
CA ILE A 130 19.89 -0.91 -1.55
C ILE A 130 21.01 -1.90 -1.85
N SER A 131 20.69 -3.18 -1.91
CA SER A 131 21.61 -4.22 -2.36
C SER A 131 21.39 -4.58 -3.82
N ALA A 132 22.46 -5.04 -4.47
CA ALA A 132 22.45 -5.53 -5.82
C ALA A 132 22.87 -7.01 -5.86
N THR A 133 22.08 -7.84 -6.52
CA THR A 133 22.35 -9.28 -6.66
C THR A 133 22.59 -9.61 -8.12
N THR A 134 23.72 -10.24 -8.44
CA THR A 134 24.03 -10.71 -9.79
C THR A 134 23.83 -12.21 -9.92
N SER A 135 23.43 -12.68 -11.09
CA SER A 135 23.34 -14.12 -11.38
C SER A 135 24.68 -14.74 -11.78
N ALA A 136 25.65 -13.92 -12.14
CA ALA A 136 27.01 -14.33 -12.49
C ALA A 136 28.01 -13.69 -11.52
N LYS A 137 29.16 -14.34 -11.36
CA LYS A 137 30.27 -13.79 -10.57
C LYS A 137 30.78 -12.50 -11.23
N VAL A 138 30.90 -11.45 -10.43
CA VAL A 138 31.45 -10.14 -10.81
C VAL A 138 32.50 -9.72 -9.79
N GLY A 139 33.47 -8.92 -10.18
CA GLY A 139 34.52 -8.42 -9.29
C GLY A 139 34.09 -7.16 -8.53
N SER A 140 33.19 -6.36 -9.09
CA SER A 140 32.60 -5.21 -8.38
C SER A 140 31.30 -4.72 -9.01
N ILE A 141 30.58 -3.88 -8.27
CA ILE A 141 29.39 -3.16 -8.73
C ILE A 141 29.56 -1.67 -8.45
N ALA A 142 29.38 -0.86 -9.50
CA ALA A 142 29.31 0.59 -9.39
C ALA A 142 27.85 1.06 -9.29
N PHE A 143 27.50 1.72 -8.20
CA PHE A 143 26.24 2.40 -7.95
C PHE A 143 26.39 3.89 -8.23
N LYS A 144 25.43 4.45 -8.97
CA LYS A 144 25.28 5.88 -9.21
C LYS A 144 23.84 6.28 -8.95
N LEU A 145 23.60 6.91 -7.79
CA LEU A 145 22.32 7.48 -7.40
C LEU A 145 22.33 8.98 -7.70
N ILE A 146 21.30 9.45 -8.40
CA ILE A 146 21.05 10.87 -8.65
C ILE A 146 19.65 11.22 -8.17
N GLY A 147 19.47 12.35 -7.49
CA GLY A 147 18.17 12.84 -7.04
C GLY A 147 18.32 13.96 -6.01
N PRO A 148 17.40 14.07 -5.04
CA PRO A 148 17.56 14.95 -3.87
C PRO A 148 18.87 14.73 -3.10
N GLU A 149 19.43 13.52 -3.20
CA GLU A 149 20.77 13.18 -2.73
C GLU A 149 21.50 12.40 -3.81
N ASN A 150 22.77 12.74 -4.03
CA ASN A 150 23.61 12.07 -5.02
C ASN A 150 24.62 11.16 -4.32
N LYS A 151 24.80 9.93 -4.82
CA LYS A 151 25.81 8.98 -4.32
C LYS A 151 26.50 8.28 -5.48
N ARG A 152 27.81 8.06 -5.34
CA ARG A 152 28.62 7.25 -6.26
C ARG A 152 29.48 6.31 -5.44
N VAL A 153 29.27 5.02 -5.60
CA VAL A 153 29.91 3.98 -4.80
C VAL A 153 30.34 2.85 -5.70
N VAL A 154 31.54 2.32 -5.48
CA VAL A 154 31.98 1.05 -6.07
C VAL A 154 32.20 0.08 -4.93
N GLU A 155 31.51 -1.05 -4.98
CA GLU A 155 31.63 -2.13 -4.00
C GLU A 155 32.22 -3.38 -4.65
N SER A 156 33.26 -3.95 -4.04
CA SER A 156 34.02 -5.08 -4.59
C SER A 156 33.88 -6.36 -3.76
N LYS A 157 33.19 -6.29 -2.62
CA LYS A 157 32.89 -7.43 -1.77
C LYS A 157 31.38 -7.65 -1.77
N ALA A 158 30.96 -8.90 -1.99
CA ALA A 158 29.56 -9.25 -1.82
C ALA A 158 29.28 -9.40 -0.31
N PRO A 159 28.09 -9.00 0.17
CA PRO A 159 26.94 -8.48 -0.57
C PRO A 159 27.07 -7.03 -1.05
N PHE A 160 26.98 -6.79 -2.37
CA PHE A 160 27.15 -5.43 -2.92
C PHE A 160 26.00 -4.51 -2.52
N SER A 161 26.32 -3.37 -1.89
CA SER A 161 25.31 -2.41 -1.43
C SER A 161 25.65 -0.95 -1.74
N LEU A 162 24.62 -0.10 -1.82
CA LEU A 162 24.72 1.31 -2.16
C LEU A 162 25.56 2.11 -1.15
N ILE A 163 25.54 1.73 0.13
CA ILE A 163 26.29 2.39 1.21
C ILE A 163 27.50 1.55 1.65
N LYS A 164 27.90 0.55 0.87
CA LYS A 164 28.93 -0.47 1.18
C LYS A 164 28.60 -1.26 2.44
N ASP A 165 28.48 -2.57 2.33
CA ASP A 165 28.28 -3.39 3.52
C ASP A 165 29.59 -3.50 4.32
N ASN A 166 29.49 -3.85 5.60
CA ASN A 166 30.62 -4.18 6.43
C ASN A 166 30.41 -5.57 7.04
N ASN A 167 30.94 -6.61 6.39
CA ASN A 167 30.77 -8.01 6.80
C ASN A 167 29.29 -8.43 6.92
N GLY A 168 28.44 -7.97 5.99
CA GLY A 168 27.01 -8.28 5.99
C GLY A 168 26.12 -7.35 6.81
N ASP A 169 26.70 -6.45 7.61
CA ASP A 169 26.00 -5.30 8.20
C ASP A 169 25.80 -4.23 7.12
N TYR A 170 24.56 -3.79 6.90
CA TYR A 170 24.22 -2.75 5.92
C TYR A 170 24.14 -1.38 6.61
N PRO A 171 25.11 -0.47 6.39
CA PRO A 171 25.03 0.87 6.97
C PRO A 171 23.78 1.61 6.52
N SER A 172 23.21 2.39 7.44
CA SER A 172 21.95 3.08 7.20
C SER A 172 22.08 4.27 6.25
N TRP A 173 21.08 4.40 5.38
CA TRP A 173 20.79 5.60 4.60
C TRP A 173 19.30 5.93 4.73
N THR A 174 19.02 7.14 5.17
CA THR A 174 17.66 7.68 5.27
C THR A 174 17.40 8.59 4.08
N PRO A 175 16.75 8.10 3.00
CA PRO A 175 16.58 8.89 1.79
C PRO A 175 15.66 10.09 2.02
N LYS A 176 16.05 11.25 1.49
CA LYS A 176 15.14 12.41 1.41
C LYS A 176 14.01 12.14 0.41
N ALA A 177 12.83 12.69 0.67
CA ALA A 177 11.70 12.61 -0.26
C ALA A 177 12.04 13.26 -1.62
N GLY A 178 11.58 12.65 -2.70
CA GLY A 178 11.79 13.11 -4.07
C GLY A 178 12.06 11.97 -5.06
N SER A 179 12.36 12.35 -6.30
CA SER A 179 12.58 11.41 -7.39
C SER A 179 14.05 11.08 -7.55
N TYR A 180 14.39 9.79 -7.62
CA TYR A 180 15.74 9.29 -7.79
C TYR A 180 15.89 8.49 -9.08
N SER A 181 17.10 8.50 -9.63
CA SER A 181 17.58 7.56 -10.62
C SER A 181 18.79 6.81 -10.06
N LEU A 182 18.72 5.49 -10.01
CA LEU A 182 19.83 4.62 -9.61
C LEU A 182 20.29 3.81 -10.82
N THR A 183 21.53 4.03 -11.22
CA THR A 183 22.23 3.21 -12.22
C THR A 183 23.21 2.28 -11.51
N VAL A 184 23.17 0.99 -11.84
CA VAL A 184 24.03 -0.05 -11.27
C VAL A 184 24.74 -0.78 -12.40
N THR A 185 26.08 -0.77 -12.38
CA THR A 185 26.93 -1.34 -13.43
C THR A 185 27.85 -2.40 -12.83
N PRO A 186 27.76 -3.68 -13.26
CA PRO A 186 28.70 -4.71 -12.83
C PRO A 186 30.02 -4.61 -13.61
N TYR A 187 31.12 -4.99 -12.97
CA TYR A 187 32.46 -5.02 -13.55
C TYR A 187 33.11 -6.38 -13.28
N SER A 188 33.91 -6.87 -14.24
CA SER A 188 34.56 -8.18 -14.11
C SER A 188 35.62 -8.22 -13.01
N GLU A 189 36.25 -7.09 -12.69
CA GLU A 189 37.29 -6.99 -11.66
C GLU A 189 36.86 -6.07 -10.51
N ALA A 190 37.66 -6.07 -9.44
CA ALA A 190 37.44 -5.23 -8.28
C ALA A 190 37.61 -3.73 -8.62
N LYS A 191 37.10 -2.87 -7.75
CA LYS A 191 37.27 -1.40 -7.80
C LYS A 191 36.79 -0.73 -9.10
N GLY A 192 35.88 -1.37 -9.84
CA GLY A 192 35.30 -0.84 -11.08
C GLY A 192 36.20 -1.02 -12.30
N HIS A 193 37.15 -1.96 -12.25
CA HIS A 193 38.06 -2.27 -13.36
C HIS A 193 37.57 -3.46 -14.20
N GLY A 194 38.29 -3.73 -15.29
CA GLY A 194 37.96 -4.80 -16.23
C GLY A 194 36.76 -4.47 -17.12
N LYS A 195 36.12 -5.50 -17.68
CA LYS A 195 35.00 -5.36 -18.61
C LYS A 195 33.73 -4.92 -17.86
N ALA A 196 33.18 -3.78 -18.25
CA ALA A 196 31.86 -3.35 -17.80
C ALA A 196 30.78 -4.27 -18.41
N GLY A 197 29.86 -4.74 -17.56
CA GLY A 197 28.64 -5.41 -18.00
C GLY A 197 27.52 -4.41 -18.31
N ASN A 198 26.36 -4.94 -18.69
CA ASN A 198 25.19 -4.11 -19.01
C ASN A 198 24.64 -3.44 -17.74
N PRO A 199 24.53 -2.10 -17.71
CA PRO A 199 23.99 -1.40 -16.56
C PRO A 199 22.48 -1.61 -16.43
N VAL A 200 21.98 -1.65 -15.19
CA VAL A 200 20.55 -1.55 -14.87
C VAL A 200 20.28 -0.16 -14.33
N THR A 201 19.35 0.56 -14.95
CA THR A 201 18.87 1.84 -14.44
C THR A 201 17.42 1.71 -14.01
N ILE A 202 17.14 2.12 -12.77
CA ILE A 202 15.78 2.30 -12.27
C ILE A 202 15.56 3.76 -11.88
N ARG A 203 14.33 4.21 -12.04
CA ARG A 203 13.82 5.46 -11.47
C ARG A 203 12.82 5.10 -10.39
N PHE A 204 12.89 5.75 -9.24
CA PHE A 204 11.95 5.52 -8.14
C PHE A 204 11.68 6.82 -7.40
N LYS A 205 10.57 6.88 -6.67
CA LYS A 205 10.19 8.05 -5.87
C LYS A 205 10.18 7.68 -4.40
N VAL A 206 10.81 8.50 -3.57
CA VAL A 206 10.72 8.42 -2.11
C VAL A 206 9.69 9.44 -1.65
N VAL A 207 8.77 9.01 -0.79
CA VAL A 207 7.73 9.84 -0.19
C VAL A 207 7.65 9.52 1.30
N ASN A 208 7.03 10.40 2.08
CA ASN A 208 6.69 10.12 3.47
C ASN A 208 5.26 10.59 3.70
N LEU A 209 4.31 9.82 3.17
CA LEU A 209 2.95 10.31 2.96
C LEU A 209 2.24 10.69 4.27
N ALA A 210 2.58 10.01 5.37
CA ALA A 210 2.07 10.35 6.70
C ALA A 210 2.60 11.69 7.26
N LYS A 211 3.79 12.13 6.86
CA LYS A 211 4.45 13.34 7.38
C LYS A 211 4.36 14.53 6.42
N ASP A 212 4.43 14.28 5.11
CA ASP A 212 4.46 15.32 4.07
C ASP A 212 3.05 15.77 3.63
N GLY A 213 2.02 14.95 3.85
CA GLY A 213 0.66 15.27 3.44
C GLY A 213 0.56 15.53 1.94
N SER A 214 1.32 14.80 1.11
CA SER A 214 1.31 14.95 -0.35
C SER A 214 0.40 13.94 -1.07
N GLY A 215 -0.11 12.94 -0.35
CA GLY A 215 -1.09 11.97 -0.85
C GLY A 215 -2.54 12.41 -0.62
N THR A 216 -3.49 11.75 -1.30
CA THR A 216 -4.93 11.92 -1.03
C THR A 216 -5.20 11.55 0.41
N PRO A 217 -5.70 12.47 1.25
CA PRO A 217 -5.98 12.17 2.65
C PRO A 217 -7.20 11.25 2.77
N SER A 218 -7.15 10.35 3.74
CA SER A 218 -8.27 9.47 4.06
C SER A 218 -8.45 9.37 5.58
N VAL A 219 -9.67 9.06 6.00
CA VAL A 219 -10.03 8.98 7.42
C VAL A 219 -11.10 7.92 7.65
N THR A 220 -11.01 7.25 8.79
CA THR A 220 -12.09 6.47 9.39
C THR A 220 -12.29 6.92 10.84
N MET A 221 -13.49 6.70 11.36
CA MET A 221 -13.85 7.06 12.72
C MET A 221 -14.85 6.05 13.28
N VAL A 222 -14.76 5.76 14.57
CA VAL A 222 -15.70 4.90 15.28
C VAL A 222 -16.16 5.57 16.57
N ILE A 223 -17.47 5.66 16.78
CA ILE A 223 -18.10 6.20 17.99
C ILE A 223 -18.16 5.09 19.04
N ASN A 224 -17.64 5.35 20.24
CA ASN A 224 -17.72 4.47 21.41
C ASN A 224 -17.32 3.00 21.14
N LYS A 225 -16.27 2.79 20.33
CA LYS A 225 -15.82 1.44 19.92
C LYS A 225 -16.93 0.62 19.23
N ASN A 226 -17.77 1.28 18.42
CA ASN A 226 -18.83 0.68 17.61
C ASN A 226 -19.97 0.06 18.44
N LYS A 227 -20.20 0.58 19.66
CA LYS A 227 -21.36 0.18 20.45
C LYS A 227 -22.66 0.62 19.74
N PRO A 228 -23.70 -0.23 19.70
CA PRO A 228 -24.94 0.11 19.00
C PRO A 228 -25.76 1.19 19.72
N ILE A 229 -25.64 1.29 21.06
CA ILE A 229 -26.42 2.19 21.92
C ILE A 229 -25.50 2.83 22.97
N THR A 230 -25.80 4.08 23.36
CA THR A 230 -25.26 4.72 24.54
C THR A 230 -26.36 5.43 25.34
N ASN A 231 -26.20 5.51 26.66
CA ASN A 231 -27.04 6.31 27.56
C ASN A 231 -26.44 7.66 27.92
N SER A 232 -25.28 8.00 27.35
CA SER A 232 -24.58 9.24 27.59
C SER A 232 -24.42 10.04 26.31
N ARG A 233 -24.64 11.36 26.40
CA ARG A 233 -24.31 12.28 25.31
C ARG A 233 -22.80 12.47 25.14
N LYS A 234 -21.99 12.16 26.16
CA LYS A 234 -20.53 12.21 26.08
C LYS A 234 -20.05 10.91 25.42
N ALA A 235 -19.56 11.03 24.20
CA ALA A 235 -19.01 9.93 23.41
C ALA A 235 -17.51 10.14 23.14
N THR A 236 -16.83 9.06 22.77
CA THR A 236 -15.45 9.09 22.27
C THR A 236 -15.45 8.71 20.80
N LEU A 237 -14.80 9.52 19.98
CA LEU A 237 -14.52 9.26 18.57
C LEU A 237 -13.10 8.71 18.46
N SER A 238 -12.94 7.45 18.06
CA SER A 238 -11.62 6.88 17.76
C SER A 238 -11.35 7.00 16.26
N ILE A 239 -10.27 7.69 15.91
CA ILE A 239 -9.99 8.21 14.57
C ILE A 239 -8.71 7.57 14.04
N LYS A 240 -8.75 7.12 12.79
CA LYS A 240 -7.56 6.70 12.04
C LYS A 240 -7.51 7.51 10.76
N SER A 241 -6.37 8.12 10.48
CA SER A 241 -6.21 8.93 9.27
C SER A 241 -4.88 8.63 8.59
N VAL A 242 -4.84 8.88 7.29
CA VAL A 242 -3.67 8.72 6.44
C VAL A 242 -3.53 10.00 5.62
N ASN A 243 -2.30 10.48 5.45
CA ASN A 243 -1.95 11.70 4.73
C ASN A 243 -2.65 12.98 5.24
N ALA A 244 -3.03 13.03 6.52
CA ALA A 244 -3.81 14.13 7.08
C ALA A 244 -3.05 14.89 8.17
N THR A 245 -3.17 16.22 8.16
CA THR A 245 -2.60 17.10 9.19
C THR A 245 -3.67 17.83 9.99
N LYS A 246 -4.86 18.02 9.42
CA LYS A 246 -6.00 18.65 10.09
C LYS A 246 -7.28 17.84 9.89
N MET A 247 -8.18 17.86 10.87
CA MET A 247 -9.53 17.29 10.85
C MET A 247 -10.59 18.33 11.18
N ARG A 248 -11.80 18.10 10.71
CA ARG A 248 -13.02 18.81 11.11
C ARG A 248 -14.21 17.86 11.19
N PHE A 249 -15.25 18.28 11.88
CA PHE A 249 -16.40 17.45 12.19
C PHE A 249 -17.71 18.12 11.78
N TYR A 250 -18.73 17.32 11.53
CA TYR A 250 -20.10 17.74 11.28
C TYR A 250 -21.03 16.74 11.95
N ASP A 251 -22.10 17.20 12.59
CA ASP A 251 -23.12 16.31 13.14
C ASP A 251 -24.53 16.88 12.89
N ASN A 252 -25.54 16.18 13.40
CA ASN A 252 -26.93 16.62 13.30
C ASN A 252 -27.33 17.70 14.32
N SER A 253 -26.38 18.35 15.01
CA SER A 253 -26.71 19.37 16.03
C SER A 253 -26.84 20.78 15.45
N ASN A 254 -26.03 21.14 14.45
CA ASN A 254 -25.87 22.53 14.02
C ASN A 254 -25.76 22.70 12.50
N SER A 255 -25.84 21.62 11.73
CA SER A 255 -25.69 21.59 10.28
C SER A 255 -24.50 22.39 9.73
N LYS A 256 -23.41 22.47 10.50
CA LYS A 256 -22.21 23.25 10.16
C LYS A 256 -20.95 22.45 10.49
N TRP A 257 -19.97 22.53 9.59
CA TRP A 257 -18.64 21.99 9.87
C TRP A 257 -17.95 22.82 10.95
N THR A 258 -17.28 22.15 11.89
CA THR A 258 -16.38 22.82 12.84
C THR A 258 -15.19 23.44 12.11
N SER A 259 -14.51 24.39 12.77
CA SER A 259 -13.18 24.82 12.35
C SER A 259 -12.21 23.64 12.28
N TRP A 260 -11.22 23.75 11.39
CA TRP A 260 -10.13 22.77 11.25
C TRP A 260 -9.24 22.77 12.50
N GLN A 261 -8.94 21.59 13.03
CA GLN A 261 -8.01 21.38 14.16
C GLN A 261 -6.96 20.31 13.80
N PRO A 262 -5.82 20.20 14.51
CA PRO A 262 -4.84 19.13 14.28
C PRO A 262 -5.45 17.73 14.39
N ILE A 263 -4.88 16.75 13.67
CA ILE A 263 -5.28 15.34 13.83
C ILE A 263 -5.03 14.86 15.26
N ALA A 264 -5.98 14.10 15.79
CA ALA A 264 -5.83 13.33 17.02
C ALA A 264 -6.41 11.92 16.81
N SER A 265 -5.84 10.92 17.49
CA SER A 265 -6.35 9.54 17.44
C SER A 265 -7.67 9.38 18.18
N ASP A 266 -7.96 10.25 19.15
CA ASP A 266 -9.18 10.22 19.95
C ASP A 266 -9.72 11.62 20.19
N LYS A 267 -11.05 11.74 20.20
CA LYS A 267 -11.75 13.00 20.47
C LYS A 267 -12.96 12.78 21.36
N SER A 268 -13.05 13.51 22.47
CA SER A 268 -14.30 13.61 23.24
C SER A 268 -15.32 14.44 22.45
N TRP A 269 -16.55 13.92 22.34
CA TRP A 269 -17.61 14.51 21.56
C TRP A 269 -18.93 14.55 22.34
N ASN A 270 -19.65 15.66 22.26
CA ASN A 270 -21.00 15.78 22.81
C ASN A 270 -22.03 15.58 21.71
N LEU A 271 -22.77 14.48 21.75
CA LEU A 271 -23.84 14.18 20.79
C LEU A 271 -24.97 15.23 20.86
N SER A 272 -25.66 15.42 19.74
CA SER A 272 -26.85 16.27 19.65
C SER A 272 -27.92 15.90 20.69
N LYS A 273 -28.75 16.88 21.09
CA LYS A 273 -29.79 16.71 22.12
C LYS A 273 -30.89 15.73 21.69
N GLY A 274 -31.60 15.16 22.66
CA GLY A 274 -32.74 14.25 22.46
C GLY A 274 -32.34 12.80 22.15
N ASP A 275 -33.16 11.83 22.52
CA ASP A 275 -32.95 10.42 22.22
C ASP A 275 -33.10 10.11 20.71
N GLY A 276 -32.60 8.96 20.28
CA GLY A 276 -32.69 8.48 18.90
C GLY A 276 -31.35 8.44 18.17
N SER A 277 -31.42 8.41 16.84
CA SER A 277 -30.24 8.25 15.98
C SER A 277 -29.31 9.46 16.02
N LYS A 278 -28.05 9.22 16.35
CA LYS A 278 -26.96 10.20 16.34
C LYS A 278 -25.91 9.78 15.33
N TRP A 279 -25.31 10.76 14.67
CA TRP A 279 -24.21 10.51 13.74
C TRP A 279 -23.23 11.68 13.74
N VAL A 280 -21.97 11.35 13.47
CA VAL A 280 -20.89 12.32 13.32
C VAL A 280 -20.18 12.00 12.01
N LYS A 281 -19.92 13.03 11.21
CA LYS A 281 -19.05 13.00 10.04
C LYS A 281 -17.71 13.60 10.40
N ILE A 282 -16.65 13.04 9.83
CA ILE A 282 -15.29 13.57 9.88
C ILE A 282 -14.79 13.80 8.45
N GLN A 283 -14.04 14.87 8.27
CA GLN A 283 -13.27 15.11 7.06
C GLN A 283 -11.86 15.55 7.47
N VAL A 284 -10.86 15.13 6.70
CA VAL A 284 -9.47 15.49 6.94
C VAL A 284 -8.90 16.26 5.75
N ARG A 285 -7.83 17.00 6.00
CA ARG A 285 -7.01 17.61 4.95
C ARG A 285 -5.53 17.46 5.24
N ASN A 286 -4.75 17.49 4.19
CA ASN A 286 -3.30 17.39 4.25
C ASN A 286 -2.64 18.78 4.38
N ALA A 287 -1.30 18.82 4.47
CA ALA A 287 -0.55 20.07 4.60
C ALA A 287 -0.72 21.00 3.38
N ALA A 288 -0.91 20.42 2.19
CA ALA A 288 -1.18 21.13 0.95
C ALA A 288 -2.64 21.60 0.81
N GLY A 289 -3.51 21.30 1.78
CA GLY A 289 -4.91 21.72 1.77
C GLY A 289 -5.85 20.81 0.97
N VAL A 290 -5.37 19.72 0.37
CA VAL A 290 -6.22 18.71 -0.29
C VAL A 290 -7.12 18.07 0.77
N MET A 291 -8.40 17.90 0.47
CA MET A 291 -9.40 17.33 1.37
C MET A 291 -9.69 15.86 1.07
N SER A 292 -10.10 15.12 2.09
CA SER A 292 -10.63 13.76 1.92
C SER A 292 -12.12 13.79 1.59
N GLU A 293 -12.65 12.67 1.13
CA GLU A 293 -14.07 12.39 1.30
C GLU A 293 -14.46 12.42 2.79
N SER A 294 -15.74 12.69 3.08
CA SER A 294 -16.23 12.62 4.46
C SER A 294 -16.52 11.17 4.84
N TYR A 295 -16.09 10.76 6.03
CA TYR A 295 -16.48 9.49 6.65
C TYR A 295 -17.54 9.74 7.72
N ALA A 296 -18.51 8.84 7.88
CA ALA A 296 -19.57 8.96 8.88
C ALA A 296 -19.64 7.71 9.75
N ASP A 297 -19.96 7.91 11.03
CA ASP A 297 -20.37 6.84 11.92
C ASP A 297 -21.56 7.28 12.78
N GLY A 298 -22.30 6.32 13.34
CA GLY A 298 -23.54 6.58 14.07
C GLY A 298 -23.78 5.66 15.27
N ILE A 299 -24.61 6.14 16.18
CA ILE A 299 -24.98 5.46 17.43
C ILE A 299 -26.42 5.84 17.83
N ILE A 300 -27.13 4.94 18.51
CA ILE A 300 -28.42 5.30 19.13
C ILE A 300 -28.18 5.85 20.54
N LEU A 301 -28.69 7.05 20.81
CA LEU A 301 -28.75 7.63 22.15
C LEU A 301 -30.08 7.27 22.82
N ARG A 302 -30.03 6.71 24.03
CA ARG A 302 -31.19 6.43 24.87
C ARG A 302 -30.88 6.80 26.32
N THR A 303 -31.35 7.96 26.76
CA THR A 303 -31.04 8.52 28.08
C THR A 303 -32.00 8.06 29.19
N LYS A 304 -33.08 7.36 28.83
CA LYS A 304 -34.06 6.75 29.73
C LYS A 304 -34.37 5.31 29.34
#